data_AF-A0AAV0LDS1-F1
#
_entry.id   AF-A0AAV0LDS1-F1
#
_cell.length_a   1.000
_cell.length_b   1.000
_cell.length_c   1.000
_cell.angle_alpha   90.00
_cell.angle_beta   90.00
_cell.angle_gamma   90.00
#
_symmetry.space_group_name_H-M   'P 1'
#
loop_
_entity.id
_entity.type
_entity.pdbx_description
1 polymer ?
#
loop_
_entity_poly.entity_id
_entity_poly.type
_entity_poly.pdbx_seq_one_letter_code
_entity_poly.pdbx_strand_id
1 'polypeptide(L)'
;MDLPHKGILQSPALTQYIYGTSVYPREHEQLKKIWEATIVKYGNLAETTVPVDEGRFLSLFMEILNPKRMLELTAIDISRDHYEVGLPYIKDAGLAHKINFIESPATPALNQLLSNQDEKLFDFAFVDANKTSYNNTTSC
;
A
#
# COMPACT_ATOMS: atom_id res chain seq x y z
N MET A 1 -17.99 -18.10 5.00
CA MET A 1 -16.95 -17.95 6.03
C MET A 1 -17.27 -16.66 6.74
N ASP A 2 -17.79 -16.72 7.96
CA ASP A 2 -18.12 -15.52 8.73
C ASP A 2 -16.81 -14.93 9.25
N LEU A 3 -16.34 -13.89 8.57
CA LEU A 3 -15.18 -13.13 8.99
C LEU A 3 -15.59 -12.25 10.18
N PRO A 4 -14.76 -12.11 11.23
CA PRO A 4 -15.01 -11.15 12.29
C PRO A 4 -15.23 -9.76 11.68
N HIS A 5 -16.15 -8.99 12.27
CA HIS A 5 -16.48 -7.64 11.81
C HIS A 5 -15.30 -6.70 12.04
N LYS A 6 -14.39 -6.66 11.06
CA LYS A 6 -13.23 -5.76 10.99
C LYS A 6 -13.57 -4.68 9.99
N GLY A 7 -13.70 -3.45 10.46
CA GLY A 7 -14.05 -2.29 9.63
C GLY A 7 -14.93 -1.29 10.36
N ILE A 8 -15.13 -0.12 9.75
CA ILE A 8 -15.90 0.99 10.31
C ILE A 8 -17.39 0.96 9.94
N LEU A 9 -17.79 0.00 9.11
CA LEU A 9 -19.15 -0.12 8.60
C LEU A 9 -20.08 -0.71 9.65
N GLN A 10 -21.39 -0.42 9.57
CA GLN A 10 -22.35 -0.81 10.61
C GLN A 10 -22.70 -2.30 10.62
N SER A 11 -22.46 -3.03 9.53
CA SER A 11 -22.76 -4.46 9.47
C SER A 11 -21.86 -5.21 8.48
N PRO A 12 -21.61 -6.51 8.69
CA PRO A 12 -20.92 -7.35 7.71
C PRO A 12 -21.62 -7.40 6.36
N ALA A 13 -22.96 -7.36 6.35
CA ALA A 13 -23.76 -7.35 5.13
C ALA A 13 -23.49 -6.09 4.29
N LEU A 14 -23.31 -4.94 4.93
CA LEU A 14 -22.94 -3.70 4.24
C LEU A 14 -21.54 -3.78 3.63
N THR A 15 -20.57 -4.35 4.34
CA THR A 15 -19.23 -4.62 3.80
C THR A 15 -19.30 -5.50 2.56
N GLN A 16 -20.01 -6.64 2.64
CA GLN A 16 -20.18 -7.56 1.50
C GLN A 16 -20.87 -6.89 0.31
N TYR A 17 -21.89 -6.07 0.55
CA TYR A 17 -22.58 -5.32 -0.49
C TYR A 17 -21.64 -4.35 -1.22
N ILE A 18 -20.87 -3.54 -0.48
CA ILE A 18 -19.91 -2.60 -1.08
C ILE A 18 -18.83 -3.37 -1.86
N TYR A 19 -18.32 -4.46 -1.29
CA TYR A 19 -17.26 -5.25 -1.89
C TYR A 19 -17.72 -5.87 -3.22
N GLY A 20 -18.88 -6.53 -3.22
CA GLY A 20 -19.43 -7.20 -4.39
C GLY A 20 -19.90 -6.26 -5.50
N THR A 21 -20.39 -5.06 -5.15
CA THR A 21 -20.95 -4.12 -6.14
C THR A 21 -19.93 -3.12 -6.68
N SER A 22 -18.99 -2.68 -5.84
CA SER A 22 -18.19 -1.48 -6.12
C SER A 22 -16.69 -1.74 -6.15
N VAL A 23 -16.19 -2.71 -5.38
CA VAL A 23 -14.75 -2.97 -5.20
C VAL A 23 -14.26 -4.08 -6.13
N TYR A 24 -14.70 -5.33 -5.92
CA TYR A 24 -14.22 -6.50 -6.66
C TYR A 24 -14.43 -6.42 -8.18
N PRO A 25 -15.57 -5.90 -8.70
CA PRO A 25 -15.76 -5.78 -10.15
C PRO A 25 -14.75 -4.88 -10.84
N ARG A 26 -14.07 -3.99 -10.09
CA ARG A 26 -13.07 -3.07 -10.62
C ARG A 26 -11.65 -3.52 -10.27
N GLU A 27 -11.48 -4.52 -9.39
CA GLU A 27 -10.18 -5.00 -8.91
C GLU A 27 -9.25 -5.42 -10.06
N HIS A 28 -8.03 -4.88 -10.09
CA HIS A 28 -7.06 -5.28 -11.10
C HIS A 28 -6.53 -6.68 -10.77
N GLU A 29 -6.39 -7.53 -11.79
CA GLU A 29 -6.01 -8.94 -11.62
C GLU A 29 -4.69 -9.11 -10.83
N GLN A 30 -3.71 -8.22 -11.07
CA GLN A 30 -2.43 -8.26 -10.35
C GLN A 30 -2.58 -7.98 -8.85
N LEU A 31 -3.51 -7.10 -8.44
CA LEU A 31 -3.77 -6.86 -7.01
C LEU A 31 -4.39 -8.10 -6.35
N LYS A 32 -5.32 -8.76 -7.04
CA LYS A 32 -5.90 -10.01 -6.58
C LYS A 32 -4.84 -11.11 -6.41
N LYS A 33 -3.91 -11.24 -7.36
CA LYS A 33 -2.80 -12.20 -7.29
C LYS A 33 -1.84 -11.91 -6.14
N ILE A 34 -1.51 -10.63 -5.90
CA ILE A 34 -0.71 -10.21 -4.74
C ILE A 34 -1.42 -10.63 -3.44
N TRP A 35 -2.73 -10.40 -3.34
CA TRP A 35 -3.52 -10.78 -2.18
C TRP A 35 -3.49 -12.30 -1.93
N GLU A 36 -3.74 -13.10 -2.98
CA GLU A 36 -3.68 -14.56 -2.91
C GLU A 36 -2.30 -15.07 -2.49
N ALA A 37 -1.22 -14.53 -3.08
CA ALA A 37 0.15 -14.89 -2.71
C ALA A 37 0.50 -14.53 -1.26
N THR A 38 0.01 -13.37 -0.79
CA THR A 38 0.21 -12.92 0.59
C THR A 38 -0.51 -13.82 1.58
N ILE A 39 -1.74 -14.26 1.29
CA ILE A 39 -2.46 -15.26 2.10
C ILE A 39 -1.68 -16.57 2.15
N VAL A 40 -1.21 -17.06 0.99
CA VAL A 40 -0.47 -18.33 0.92
C VAL A 40 0.78 -18.30 1.79
N LYS A 41 1.52 -17.19 1.80
CA LYS A 41 2.77 -17.08 2.55
C LYS A 41 2.58 -16.80 4.04
N TYR A 42 1.64 -15.91 4.39
CA TYR A 42 1.56 -15.35 5.74
C TYR A 42 0.30 -15.76 6.51
N GLY A 43 -0.66 -16.45 5.88
CA GLY A 43 -1.89 -16.90 6.53
C GLY A 43 -2.64 -15.74 7.19
N ASN A 44 -2.90 -15.85 8.49
CA ASN A 44 -3.63 -14.81 9.26
C ASN A 44 -2.91 -13.46 9.29
N LEU A 45 -1.58 -13.42 9.11
CA LEU A 45 -0.84 -12.16 9.05
C LEU A 45 -1.14 -11.38 7.76
N ALA A 46 -1.71 -12.02 6.73
CA ALA A 46 -2.18 -11.30 5.55
C ALA A 46 -3.27 -10.26 5.88
N GLU A 47 -3.94 -10.36 7.03
CA GLU A 47 -4.89 -9.34 7.48
C GLU A 47 -4.27 -7.96 7.82
N THR A 48 -2.94 -7.83 7.79
CA THR A 48 -2.24 -6.55 7.94
C THR A 48 -2.03 -5.83 6.62
N THR A 49 -2.42 -6.45 5.50
CA THR A 49 -2.42 -5.77 4.21
C THR A 49 -3.55 -4.74 4.12
N VAL A 50 -3.37 -3.76 3.24
CA VAL A 50 -4.38 -2.73 2.97
C VAL A 50 -5.65 -3.41 2.43
N PRO A 51 -6.83 -3.19 3.05
CA PRO A 51 -8.10 -3.66 2.54
C PRO A 51 -8.37 -3.25 1.08
N VAL A 52 -9.06 -4.10 0.33
CA VAL A 52 -9.33 -3.88 -1.10
C VAL A 52 -10.12 -2.59 -1.39
N ASP A 53 -10.98 -2.16 -0.48
CA ASP A 53 -11.73 -0.91 -0.54
C ASP A 53 -10.87 0.33 -0.25
N GLU A 54 -9.91 0.23 0.68
CA GLU A 54 -8.89 1.27 0.89
C GLU A 54 -7.97 1.41 -0.34
N GLY A 55 -7.57 0.29 -0.95
CA GLY A 55 -6.84 0.31 -2.21
C GLY A 55 -7.62 0.98 -3.36
N ARG A 56 -8.94 0.76 -3.41
CA ARG A 56 -9.84 1.46 -4.35
C ARG A 56 -9.89 2.96 -4.06
N PHE A 57 -10.04 3.34 -2.80
CA PHE A 57 -10.04 4.74 -2.41
C PHE A 57 -8.73 5.43 -2.81
N LEU A 58 -7.58 4.79 -2.59
CA LEU A 58 -6.29 5.32 -3.01
C LEU A 58 -6.20 5.47 -4.53
N SER A 59 -6.71 4.50 -5.30
CA SER A 59 -6.73 4.61 -6.78
C SER A 59 -7.56 5.80 -7.26
N LEU A 60 -8.74 6.02 -6.69
CA LEU A 60 -9.59 7.17 -7.00
C LEU A 60 -8.90 8.47 -6.60
N PHE A 61 -8.28 8.50 -5.43
CA PHE A 61 -7.57 9.67 -4.95
C PHE A 61 -6.40 10.04 -5.87
N MET A 62 -5.63 9.06 -6.34
CA MET A 62 -4.56 9.27 -7.32
C MET A 62 -5.10 9.76 -8.66
N GLU A 63 -6.25 9.26 -9.14
CA GLU A 63 -6.91 9.75 -10.35
C GLU A 63 -7.33 11.22 -10.23
N ILE A 64 -7.90 11.61 -9.07
CA ILE A 64 -8.33 12.99 -8.79
C ILE A 64 -7.15 13.94 -8.67
N LEU A 65 -6.12 13.55 -7.91
CA LEU A 65 -4.91 14.35 -7.77
C LEU A 65 -4.21 14.57 -9.10
N ASN A 66 -4.41 13.63 -10.05
CA ASN A 66 -3.78 13.63 -11.37
C ASN A 66 -2.29 14.01 -11.25
N PRO A 67 -1.48 13.23 -10.50
CA PRO A 67 -0.07 13.50 -10.38
C PRO A 67 0.54 13.21 -11.75
N LYS A 68 0.55 14.23 -12.62
CA LYS A 68 0.99 14.16 -14.03
C LYS A 68 2.45 13.69 -14.16
N ARG A 69 3.16 13.53 -13.04
CA ARG A 69 4.57 13.19 -12.91
C ARG A 69 4.88 12.21 -11.79
N MET A 70 3.97 11.29 -11.41
CA MET A 70 4.37 10.17 -10.53
C MET A 70 5.32 9.23 -11.30
N LEU A 71 6.57 9.67 -11.41
CA LEU A 71 7.67 9.08 -12.17
C LEU A 71 8.37 8.00 -11.34
N GLU A 72 8.38 8.18 -10.02
CA GLU A 72 9.10 7.35 -9.06
C GLU A 72 8.26 7.20 -7.77
N LEU A 73 8.21 5.98 -7.24
CA LEU A 73 7.63 5.62 -5.95
C LEU A 73 8.78 5.19 -5.03
N THR A 74 8.99 5.92 -3.94
CA THR A 74 9.91 5.47 -2.88
C THR A 74 9.13 4.62 -1.89
N ALA A 75 9.47 3.34 -1.80
CA ALA A 75 8.88 2.41 -0.84
C ALA A 75 9.90 2.09 0.26
N ILE A 76 9.52 2.25 1.52
CA ILE A 76 10.39 1.99 2.67
C ILE A 76 9.73 0.94 3.54
N ASP A 77 10.40 -0.19 3.74
CA ASP A 77 9.96 -1.24 4.66
C ASP A 77 11.18 -1.87 5.33
N ILE A 78 11.00 -2.41 6.53
CA ILE A 78 12.07 -3.14 7.25
C ILE A 78 12.29 -4.55 6.69
N SER A 79 11.33 -5.07 5.91
CA SER A 79 11.31 -6.45 5.44
C SER A 79 11.27 -6.51 3.92
N ARG A 80 12.42 -6.77 3.29
CA ARG A 80 12.48 -7.09 1.87
C ARG A 80 11.69 -8.35 1.52
N ASP A 81 11.61 -9.31 2.43
CA ASP A 81 10.86 -10.55 2.23
C ASP A 81 9.36 -10.30 1.97
N HIS A 82 8.78 -9.28 2.62
CA HIS A 82 7.38 -8.88 2.39
C HIS A 82 7.20 -8.26 1.00
N TYR A 83 8.11 -7.36 0.62
CA TYR A 83 8.10 -6.72 -0.70
C TYR A 83 8.22 -7.74 -1.84
N GLU A 84 9.09 -8.74 -1.68
CA GLU A 84 9.36 -9.73 -2.72
C GLU A 84 8.19 -10.66 -3.02
N VAL A 85 7.19 -10.75 -2.14
CA VAL A 85 5.93 -11.46 -2.42
C VAL A 85 5.15 -10.79 -3.55
N GLY A 86 5.06 -9.45 -3.52
CA GLY A 86 4.33 -8.69 -4.52
C GLY A 86 5.13 -8.44 -5.80
N LEU A 87 6.46 -8.50 -5.71
CA LEU A 87 7.36 -8.09 -6.80
C LEU A 87 7.12 -8.79 -8.16
N PRO A 88 6.84 -10.11 -8.24
CA PRO A 88 6.54 -10.75 -9.53
C PRO A 88 5.33 -10.11 -10.23
N TYR A 89 4.26 -9.84 -9.48
CA TYR A 89 3.03 -9.25 -10.01
C TYR A 89 3.18 -7.78 -10.40
N ILE A 90 4.03 -7.05 -9.66
CA ILE A 90 4.42 -5.67 -10.01
C ILE A 90 5.26 -5.65 -11.30
N LYS A 91 6.14 -6.65 -11.49
CA LYS A 91 6.89 -6.83 -12.74
C LYS A 91 5.97 -7.16 -13.90
N ASP A 92 5.00 -8.06 -13.71
CA ASP A 92 4.00 -8.40 -14.73
C ASP A 92 3.11 -7.21 -15.11
N ALA A 93 2.85 -6.30 -14.17
CA ALA A 93 2.18 -5.02 -14.45
C ALA A 93 3.08 -4.01 -15.18
N GLY A 94 4.37 -4.30 -15.37
CA GLY A 94 5.35 -3.40 -15.98
C GLY A 94 5.72 -2.20 -15.10
N LEU A 95 5.40 -2.22 -13.80
CA LEU A 95 5.55 -1.07 -12.90
C LEU A 95 6.80 -1.12 -12.02
N ALA A 96 7.50 -2.25 -11.98
CA ALA A 96 8.64 -2.45 -11.06
C ALA A 96 9.74 -1.39 -11.22
N HIS A 97 9.97 -0.90 -12.44
CA HIS A 97 10.96 0.13 -12.74
C HIS A 97 10.65 1.51 -12.13
N LYS A 98 9.41 1.73 -11.66
CA LYS A 98 9.01 2.96 -10.97
C LYS A 98 9.28 2.92 -9.48
N ILE A 99 9.63 1.75 -8.92
CA ILE A 99 9.74 1.58 -7.47
C ILE A 99 11.21 1.61 -7.05
N ASN A 100 11.56 2.59 -6.22
CA ASN A 100 12.78 2.61 -5.46
C ASN A 100 12.51 2.05 -4.05
N PHE A 101 12.86 0.78 -3.83
CA PHE A 101 12.66 0.13 -2.53
C PHE A 101 13.88 0.28 -1.63
N ILE A 102 13.66 0.80 -0.43
CA ILE A 102 14.67 1.00 0.61
C ILE A 102 14.35 0.06 1.78
N GLU A 103 15.23 -0.91 2.03
CA GLU A 103 15.13 -1.79 3.19
C GLU A 103 15.70 -1.11 4.43
N SER A 104 14.84 -0.51 5.25
CA SER A 104 15.25 0.30 6.41
C SER A 104 14.05 0.65 7.30
N PRO A 105 14.25 0.92 8.59
CA PRO A 105 13.23 1.64 9.36
C PRO A 105 12.92 3.01 8.74
N ALA A 106 11.67 3.47 8.87
CA ALA A 106 11.22 4.70 8.21
C ALA A 106 12.05 5.94 8.57
N THR A 107 12.31 6.18 9.86
CA THR A 107 13.03 7.38 10.34
C THR A 107 14.45 7.53 9.76
N PRO A 108 15.36 6.53 9.82
CA PRO A 108 16.68 6.68 9.23
C PRO A 108 16.63 6.86 7.69
N ALA A 109 15.72 6.17 7.00
CA ALA A 109 15.56 6.36 5.55
C ALA A 109 15.08 7.79 5.21
N LEU A 110 14.10 8.32 5.94
CA LEU A 110 13.62 9.69 5.76
C LEU A 110 14.70 10.73 6.05
N ASN A 111 15.47 10.56 7.13
CA ASN A 111 16.59 11.45 7.45
C ASN A 111 17.64 11.46 6.34
N GLN A 112 17.94 10.31 5.74
CA GLN A 112 18.85 10.22 4.61
C GLN A 112 18.29 10.96 3.38
N LEU A 113 17.00 10.79 3.08
CA LEU A 113 16.32 11.50 1.99
C LEU A 113 16.35 13.02 2.18
N LEU A 114 16.13 13.50 3.40
CA LEU A 114 16.18 14.92 3.76
C LEU A 114 17.60 15.51 3.74
N SER A 115 18.63 14.69 4.01
CA SER A 115 20.02 15.14 4.05
C SER A 115 20.64 15.36 2.66
N ASN A 116 20.03 14.82 1.61
CA ASN A 116 20.48 15.03 0.25
C ASN A 116 20.14 16.47 -0.18
N GLN A 117 21.10 17.19 -0.77
CA GLN A 117 20.92 18.57 -1.24
C GLN A 117 19.99 18.70 -2.45
N ASP A 118 19.58 17.58 -3.04
CA ASP A 118 18.50 17.54 -4.01
C ASP A 118 17.18 17.62 -3.25
N GLU A 119 16.47 18.75 -3.32
CA GLU A 119 15.10 18.91 -2.84
C GLU A 119 14.17 17.93 -3.59
N LYS A 120 14.18 16.65 -3.22
CA LYS A 120 13.20 15.67 -3.71
C LYS A 120 11.85 16.06 -3.12
N LEU A 121 11.03 16.68 -3.97
CA LEU A 121 9.65 16.99 -3.67
C LEU A 121 8.80 15.74 -3.85
N PHE A 122 7.96 15.45 -2.85
CA PHE A 122 6.96 14.38 -2.89
C PHE A 122 5.57 15.00 -3.07
N ASP A 123 4.81 14.50 -4.04
CA ASP A 123 3.42 14.96 -4.27
C ASP A 123 2.44 14.32 -3.27
N PHE A 124 2.78 13.14 -2.75
CA PHE A 124 1.93 12.33 -1.90
C PHE A 124 2.77 11.38 -1.03
N ALA A 125 2.29 11.12 0.19
CA ALA A 125 2.86 10.11 1.08
C ALA A 125 1.73 9.24 1.67
N PHE A 126 1.95 7.93 1.69
CA PHE A 126 1.09 6.96 2.37
C PHE A 126 1.86 6.34 3.52
N VAL A 127 1.38 6.52 4.76
CA VAL A 127 2.04 6.05 5.97
C VAL A 127 1.20 4.96 6.62
N ASP A 128 1.54 3.71 6.31
CA ASP A 128 1.00 2.51 6.94
C ASP A 128 2.14 1.69 7.52
N ALA A 129 2.52 2.03 8.75
CA ALA A 129 3.72 1.53 9.41
C ALA A 129 3.51 1.39 10.92
N ASN A 130 4.60 1.34 11.69
CA ASN A 130 4.51 1.29 13.14
C ASN A 130 3.85 2.55 13.72
N LYS A 131 2.62 2.39 14.25
CA LYS A 131 1.79 3.47 14.81
C LYS A 131 2.45 4.27 15.92
N THR A 132 3.36 3.67 16.71
CA THR A 132 4.06 4.40 17.78
C THR A 132 5.05 5.44 17.24
N SER A 133 5.49 5.28 15.99
CA SER A 133 6.43 6.19 15.34
C SER A 133 5.78 7.35 14.59
N TYR A 134 4.45 7.40 14.51
CA TYR A 134 3.73 8.37 13.67
C TYR A 134 3.95 9.82 14.12
N ASN A 135 4.14 10.05 15.43
CA ASN A 135 4.46 11.38 15.96
C ASN A 135 5.82 11.91 15.47
N ASN A 136 6.71 11.03 15.01
CA ASN A 136 8.02 11.40 14.49
C ASN A 136 8.02 11.54 12.95
N THR A 137 6.96 11.11 12.25
CA THR A 137 6.86 11.21 10.78
C THR A 137 6.15 12.47 10.30
N THR A 138 5.49 13.22 11.19
CA THR A 138 4.76 14.46 10.87
C THR A 138 5.58 15.74 10.98
N SER A 139 6.86 15.64 11.31
CA SER A 139 7.78 16.79 11.44
C SER A 139 8.58 17.09 10.15
N CYS A 140 8.10 16.61 9.00
CA CYS A 140 8.61 17.00 7.69
C CYS A 140 7.98 18.33 7.25
#